data_AF-A0A519MWL1-F1
#
_entry.id   AF-A0A519MWL1-F1
#
_cell.length_a   1.000
_cell.length_b   1.000
_cell.length_c   1.000
_cell.angle_alpha   90.00
_cell.angle_beta   90.00
_cell.angle_gamma   90.00
#
_symmetry.space_group_name_H-M   'P 1'
#
loop_
_entity.id
_entity.type
_entity.pdbx_description
1 polymer ?
#
loop_
_entity_poly.entity_id
_entity_poly.type
_entity_poly.pdbx_seq_one_letter_code
_entity_poly.pdbx_strand_id
1 'polypeptide(L)' 'MANERIILGIDPGTTIMGFGLIKVVGKTMSFIQLNELILSKYDDHYTKLRVIFERTIELIETHHPDEIAIEAPF' A
#
# COMPACT_ATOMS: atom_id res chain seq x y z
N MET A 1 3.03 -23.94 14.19
CA MET A 1 3.53 -23.34 12.93
C MET A 1 3.77 -21.85 13.21
N ALA A 2 4.86 -21.26 12.74
CA ALA A 2 5.08 -19.83 12.96
C ALA A 2 4.01 -19.03 12.21
N ASN A 3 3.40 -18.04 12.87
CA ASN A 3 2.39 -17.21 12.24
C ASN A 3 3.06 -16.38 11.13
N GLU A 4 2.63 -16.61 9.89
CA GLU A 4 3.05 -15.87 8.71
C GLU A 4 2.02 -14.77 8.45
N ARG A 5 2.48 -13.56 8.19
CA ARG A 5 1.63 -12.41 7.83
C ARG A 5 2.26 -11.56 6.74
N ILE A 6 1.45 -11.07 5.82
CA ILE A 6 1.80 -10.04 4.85
C ILE A 6 1.13 -8.73 5.29
N ILE A 7 1.94 -7.67 5.40
CA ILE A 7 1.47 -6.35 5.83
C ILE A 7 1.66 -5.37 4.67
N LEU A 8 0.58 -4.69 4.29
CA LEU A 8 0.58 -3.59 3.33
C LEU A 8 0.58 -2.26 4.08
N GLY A 9 1.65 -1.49 3.94
CA GLY A 9 1.74 -0.11 4.43
C GLY A 9 1.39 0.89 3.34
N ILE A 10 0.57 1.90 3.67
CA ILE A 10 0.18 2.99 2.77
C ILE A 10 0.46 4.33 3.44
N ASP A 11 1.20 5.19 2.74
CA ASP A 11 1.43 6.60 3.08
C ASP A 11 0.65 7.47 2.07
N PRO A 12 -0.54 7.98 2.46
CA PRO A 12 -1.40 8.73 1.57
C PRO A 12 -0.90 10.17 1.35
N GLY A 13 -0.84 10.60 0.09
CA GLY A 13 -0.52 11.99 -0.27
C GLY A 13 -1.26 12.48 -1.51
N THR A 14 -1.41 13.80 -1.65
CA THR A 14 -2.14 14.43 -2.78
C THR A 14 -1.34 14.50 -4.08
N THR A 15 -0.02 14.33 -3.98
CA THR A 15 0.95 14.48 -5.07
C THR A 15 1.63 13.14 -5.38
N ILE A 16 2.03 12.43 -4.33
CA ILE A 16 2.62 11.10 -4.39
C ILE A 16 2.00 10.30 -3.24
N MET A 17 1.61 9.06 -3.50
CA MET A 17 1.20 8.10 -2.47
C MET A 17 2.19 6.94 -2.46
N GLY A 18 2.83 6.71 -1.31
CA GLY A 18 3.78 5.60 -1.13
C GLY A 18 3.07 4.34 -0.66
N PHE A 19 3.56 3.17 -1.07
CA PHE A 19 3.11 1.90 -0.51
C PHE A 19 4.23 0.87 -0.47
N GLY A 20 4.20 0.03 0.57
CA GLY A 20 5.20 -1.01 0.79
C GLY A 20 4.57 -2.29 1.33
N LEU A 21 5.17 -3.42 0.97
CA LEU A 21 4.77 -4.73 1.47
C LEU A 21 5.94 -5.42 2.15
N ILE A 22 5.65 -5.99 3.31
CA ILE A 22 6.57 -6.83 4.07
C ILE A 22 5.91 -8.16 4.42
N LYS A 23 6.72 -9.22 4.45
CA LYS A 23 6.35 -10.52 5.00
C LYS A 23 6.97 -10.67 6.38
N VAL A 24 6.18 -11.09 7.36
CA VAL A 24 6.63 -11.37 8.72
C VAL A 24 6.38 -12.83 9.05
N VAL A 25 7.44 -13.56 9.40
CA VAL A 25 7.36 -14.95 9.88
C VAL A 25 7.95 -14.99 11.29
N GLY A 26 7.07 -15.09 12.29
CA GLY A 26 7.47 -14.97 13.70
C GLY A 26 8.03 -13.58 14.03
N LYS A 27 9.35 -13.47 14.22
CA LYS A 27 10.06 -12.19 14.50
C LYS A 27 10.93 -11.72 13.33
N THR A 28 10.93 -12.44 12.21
CA THR A 28 11.76 -12.11 11.06
C THR A 28 10.90 -11.38 10.04
N MET A 29 11.36 -10.20 9.63
CA MET A 29 10.75 -9.39 8.58
C MET A 29 11.52 -9.57 7.27
N SER A 30 10.81 -9.65 6.16
CA SER A 30 11.38 -9.72 4.81
C SER A 30 10.67 -8.71 3.91
N PHE A 31 11.45 -8.02 3.11
CA PHE A 31 10.95 -7.08 2.12
C PHE A 31 10.29 -7.83 0.95
N ILE A 32 9.11 -7.36 0.53
CA ILE A 32 8.46 -7.83 -0.70
C ILE A 32 8.63 -6.77 -1.79
N GLN A 33 8.10 -5.57 -1.54
CA GLN A 33 8.05 -4.50 -2.53
C GLN A 33 7.88 -3.14 -1.86
N LEU A 34 8.35 -2.08 -2.53
CA LEU A 34 8.11 -0.68 -2.21
C LEU A 34 7.96 0.06 -3.54
N ASN A 35 6.93 0.86 -3.67
CA ASN A 35 6.70 1.65 -4.88
C ASN A 35 5.85 2.88 -4.55
N GLU A 36 5.70 3.76 -5.53
CA GLU A 36 5.00 5.03 -5.40
C GLU A 36 3.99 5.23 -6.53
N LEU A 37 2.90 5.91 -6.19
CA LEU A 37 1.88 6.35 -7.12
C LEU A 37 2.01 7.86 -7.31
N ILE A 38 2.51 8.26 -8.48
CA ILE A 38 2.62 9.68 -8.86
C ILE A 38 1.22 10.19 -9.26
N LEU A 39 0.62 11.00 -8.39
CA LEU A 39 -0.72 11.58 -8.55
C LEU A 39 -0.69 12.98 -9.17
N SER A 40 0.47 13.65 -9.15
CA SER A 40 0.67 14.99 -9.74
C SER A 40 0.38 15.06 -11.24
N LYS A 41 0.40 13.92 -11.94
CA LYS A 41 0.09 13.81 -13.38
C LYS A 41 -1.40 13.82 -13.71
N TYR A 42 -2.27 13.82 -12.69
CA TYR A 42 -3.72 13.87 -12.86
C TYR A 42 -4.24 15.22 -12.34
N ASP A 43 -4.96 15.96 -13.18
CA ASP A 43 -5.47 17.28 -12.81
C ASP A 43 -6.77 17.21 -12.00
N ASP A 44 -7.60 16.19 -12.26
CA ASP A 44 -8.92 16.04 -11.64
C ASP A 44 -8.89 15.21 -10.34
N HIS A 45 -9.56 15.70 -9.31
CA HIS A 45 -9.57 15.08 -7.98
C HIS A 45 -10.25 13.70 -7.98
N TYR A 46 -11.36 13.56 -8.70
CA TYR A 46 -12.07 12.27 -8.79
C TYR A 46 -11.23 11.22 -9.52
N THR A 47 -10.50 11.65 -10.55
CA THR A 47 -9.54 10.79 -11.26
C THR A 47 -8.44 10.31 -10.34
N LYS A 48 -7.87 11.18 -9.47
CA LYS A 48 -6.89 10.76 -8.46
C LYS A 48 -7.46 9.70 -7.52
N LEU A 49 -8.66 9.93 -6.97
CA LEU A 49 -9.32 8.99 -6.06
C LEU A 49 -9.56 7.63 -6.73
N ARG A 50 -10.01 7.62 -7.99
CA ARG A 50 -10.20 6.39 -8.76
C ARG A 50 -8.88 5.63 -8.92
N VAL A 51 -7.81 6.32 -9.31
CA VAL A 51 -6.50 5.70 -9.52
C VAL A 51 -5.92 5.16 -8.20
N ILE A 52 -6.09 5.88 -7.09
CA ILE A 52 -5.70 5.39 -5.76
C ILE A 52 -6.46 4.10 -5.45
N PHE A 53 -7.79 4.12 -5.58
CA PHE A 53 -8.63 2.96 -5.33
C PHE A 53 -8.24 1.75 -6.19
N GLU A 54 -8.13 1.92 -7.50
CA GLU A 54 -7.74 0.86 -8.43
C GLU A 54 -6.38 0.26 -8.08
N ARG A 55 -5.39 1.11 -7.76
CA ARG A 55 -4.05 0.64 -7.36
C ARG A 55 -4.04 -0.09 -6.03
N THR A 56 -4.80 0.40 -5.05
CA THR A 56 -4.92 -0.29 -3.76
C THR A 56 -5.57 -1.66 -3.92
N ILE A 57 -6.64 -1.77 -4.72
CA ILE A 57 -7.28 -3.04 -5.04
C ILE A 57 -6.31 -4.00 -5.74
N GLU A 58 -5.57 -3.52 -6.75
CA GLU A 58 -4.57 -4.33 -7.46
C GLU A 58 -3.52 -4.91 -6.50
N LEU A 59 -3.03 -4.13 -5.54
CA LEU A 59 -2.07 -4.60 -4.53
C LEU A 59 -2.67 -5.65 -3.61
N ILE A 60 -3.92 -5.47 -3.19
CA ILE A 60 -4.63 -6.41 -2.33
C ILE A 60 -4.88 -7.74 -3.06
N GLU A 61 -5.35 -7.70 -4.30
CA GLU A 61 -5.59 -8.90 -5.11
C GLU A 61 -4.28 -9.63 -5.49
N THR A 62 -3.18 -8.88 -5.69
CA THR A 62 -1.89 -9.48 -6.06
C THR A 62 -1.20 -10.16 -4.89
N HIS A 63 -1.28 -9.56 -3.69
CA HIS A 63 -0.45 -9.98 -2.55
C HIS A 63 -1.25 -10.57 -1.40
N HIS A 64 -2.58 -10.47 -1.40
CA HIS A 64 -3.48 -10.93 -0.33
C HIS A 64 -2.96 -10.60 1.09
N PRO A 65 -2.74 -9.31 1.40
CA PRO A 65 -2.23 -8.90 2.71
C PRO A 65 -3.22 -9.28 3.83
N ASP A 66 -2.69 -9.73 4.96
CA ASP A 66 -3.47 -10.04 6.17
C ASP A 66 -3.84 -8.75 6.93
N GLU A 67 -2.98 -7.74 6.85
CA GLU A 67 -3.10 -6.47 7.58
C GLU A 67 -2.79 -5.29 6.65
N ILE A 68 -3.53 -4.19 6.83
CA ILE A 68 -3.26 -2.91 6.16
C ILE A 68 -2.96 -1.87 7.24
N ALA A 69 -1.81 -1.21 7.12
CA ALA A 69 -1.40 -0.09 7.94
C ALA A 69 -1.47 1.19 7.11
N ILE A 70 -2.15 2.21 7.61
CA ILE A 70 -2.27 3.52 6.97
C ILE A 70 -1.98 4.63 7.97
N GLU A 71 -1.27 5.68 7.52
CA GLU A 71 -1.05 6.86 8.34
C GLU A 71 -2.35 7.66 8.52
N ALA A 72 -2.63 8.08 9.76
CA ALA A 72 -3.75 8.95 10.05
C ALA A 72 -3.34 10.42 9.81
N PRO A 73 -4.16 11.24 9.14
CA PRO A 73 -3.89 12.67 9.05
C PRO A 73 -3.96 13.31 10.45
N PHE A 74 -3.03 14.21 10.73
CA PHE A 74 -2.95 14.99 11.98
C PHE A 74 -3.79 16.26 11.91
#